data_AF-A7RJC5-F1
#
_entry.id   AF-A7RJC5-F1
#
_cell.length_a   1.000
_cell.length_b   1.000
_cell.length_c   1.000
_cell.angle_alpha   90.00
_cell.angle_beta   90.00
_cell.angle_gamma   90.00
#
_symmetry.space_group_name_H-M   'P 1'
#
loop_
_entity.id
_entity.type
_entity.pdbx_description
1 polymer ?
#
loop_
_entity_poly.entity_id
_entity_poly.type
_entity_poly.pdbx_seq_one_letter_code
_entity_poly.pdbx_strand_id
1 'polypeptide(L)'
;MDDNNATITRAKHFCCKGFVIDILISLERDLDFKAEVYIVEDGKYGVYDRNSKRWCGMIGDLIDGKAELALTSLELSLAREEVIDYSNVPLMYHDRVIVMAVKSSYTSHDWFGFTKPFSTTLWITFGAASVILVIVVWLIDKYSPYGHKHHFQVFTLRDSFSYLSSTVFKINLDDVTARSPSARFTYAVFSFGTLVLISTYTANLMVSLMEVKVKFPITGIRD
;
A
#
# COMPACT_ATOMS: atom_id res chain seq x y z
N MET A 1 -75.61 13.63 -5.96
CA MET A 1 -74.55 13.60 -4.95
C MET A 1 -74.31 12.14 -4.66
N ASP A 2 -73.29 11.55 -5.28
CA ASP A 2 -72.63 10.30 -4.88
C ASP A 2 -71.43 10.16 -5.82
N ASP A 3 -70.36 10.89 -5.49
CA ASP A 3 -69.07 10.81 -6.17
C ASP A 3 -68.32 9.60 -5.64
N ASN A 4 -68.33 8.52 -6.44
CA ASN A 4 -67.51 7.33 -6.25
C ASN A 4 -66.02 7.71 -6.36
N ASN A 5 -65.38 7.95 -5.22
CA ASN A 5 -63.95 8.21 -5.15
C ASN A 5 -63.17 6.88 -5.13
N ALA A 6 -63.15 6.20 -6.28
CA ALA A 6 -62.22 5.11 -6.53
C ALA A 6 -60.80 5.70 -6.62
N THR A 7 -60.00 5.50 -5.58
CA THR A 7 -58.58 5.81 -5.57
C THR A 7 -57.86 4.88 -6.53
N ILE A 8 -57.78 5.28 -7.80
CA ILE A 8 -56.97 4.61 -8.82
C ILE A 8 -55.50 4.84 -8.45
N THR A 9 -54.91 3.89 -7.72
CA THR A 9 -53.46 3.80 -7.54
C THR A 9 -52.82 3.56 -8.90
N ARG A 10 -52.33 4.63 -9.55
CA ARG A 10 -51.57 4.54 -10.80
C ARG A 10 -50.34 3.65 -10.58
N ALA A 11 -50.22 2.58 -11.36
CA ALA A 11 -49.01 1.76 -11.41
C ALA A 11 -47.81 2.64 -11.77
N LYS A 12 -46.83 2.72 -10.86
CA LYS A 12 -45.63 3.52 -11.04
C LYS A 12 -44.68 2.79 -11.98
N HIS A 13 -44.49 3.34 -13.18
CA HIS A 13 -43.59 2.77 -14.17
C HIS A 13 -42.14 3.20 -13.86
N PHE A 14 -41.22 2.23 -13.86
CA PHE A 14 -39.79 2.46 -13.66
C PHE A 14 -39.03 2.12 -14.94
N CYS A 15 -37.97 2.88 -15.21
CA CYS A 15 -37.02 2.55 -16.28
C CYS A 15 -35.82 1.83 -15.66
N CYS A 16 -35.68 0.54 -15.95
CA CYS A 16 -34.61 -0.31 -15.45
C CYS A 16 -33.52 -0.46 -16.51
N LYS A 17 -32.25 -0.31 -16.10
CA LYS A 17 -31.08 -0.54 -16.97
C LYS A 17 -29.97 -1.21 -16.17
N GLY A 18 -29.27 -2.16 -16.79
CA GLY A 18 -28.10 -2.80 -16.20
C GLY A 18 -27.81 -4.15 -16.86
N PHE A 19 -26.73 -4.79 -16.41
CA PHE A 19 -26.24 -6.05 -16.97
C PHE A 19 -27.33 -7.14 -17.08
N VAL A 20 -28.12 -7.30 -16.02
CA VAL A 20 -29.20 -8.30 -15.97
C VAL A 20 -30.34 -7.98 -16.96
N ILE A 21 -30.64 -6.70 -17.17
CA ILE A 21 -31.67 -6.27 -18.13
C ILE A 21 -31.19 -6.50 -19.57
N ASP A 22 -29.92 -6.25 -19.85
CA ASP A 22 -29.34 -6.50 -21.17
C ASP A 22 -29.35 -8.01 -21.52
N ILE A 23 -29.14 -8.88 -20.52
CA ILE A 23 -29.31 -10.33 -20.67
C ILE A 23 -30.76 -10.69 -20.94
N LEU A 24 -31.72 -10.12 -20.20
CA LEU A 24 -33.15 -10.38 -20.43
C LEU A 24 -33.56 -10.04 -21.87
N ILE A 25 -33.17 -8.86 -22.35
CA ILE A 25 -33.47 -8.41 -23.73
C ILE A 25 -32.85 -9.36 -24.76
N SER A 26 -31.68 -9.93 -24.47
CA SER A 26 -31.03 -10.91 -25.35
C SER A 26 -31.79 -12.24 -25.34
N LEU A 27 -32.24 -12.70 -24.18
CA LEU A 27 -33.06 -13.91 -24.05
C LEU A 27 -34.42 -13.76 -24.73
N GLU A 28 -35.10 -12.61 -24.56
CA GLU A 28 -36.37 -12.32 -25.24
C GLU A 28 -36.24 -12.44 -26.76
N ARG A 29 -35.12 -11.96 -27.32
CA ARG A 29 -34.84 -12.06 -28.76
C ARG A 29 -34.56 -13.49 -29.22
N ASP A 30 -33.78 -14.24 -28.44
CA ASP A 30 -33.31 -15.57 -28.85
C ASP A 30 -34.37 -16.66 -28.63
N LEU A 31 -35.25 -16.47 -27.63
CA LEU A 31 -36.30 -17.43 -27.25
C LEU A 31 -37.72 -16.98 -27.65
N ASP A 32 -37.86 -15.79 -28.27
CA ASP A 32 -39.12 -15.22 -28.77
C ASP A 32 -40.24 -15.11 -27.70
N PHE A 33 -39.91 -14.53 -26.55
CA PHE A 33 -40.88 -14.22 -25.50
C PHE A 33 -40.88 -12.73 -25.14
N LYS A 34 -41.92 -12.30 -24.44
CA LYS A 34 -42.01 -10.96 -23.85
C LYS A 34 -42.15 -11.07 -22.34
N ALA A 35 -41.30 -10.37 -21.60
CA ALA A 35 -41.35 -10.30 -20.16
C ALA A 35 -41.99 -8.98 -19.69
N GLU A 36 -42.76 -9.08 -18.60
CA GLU A 36 -43.15 -7.94 -17.80
C GLU A 36 -42.30 -7.93 -16.53
N VAL A 37 -41.49 -6.89 -16.35
CA VAL A 37 -40.55 -6.80 -15.23
C VAL A 37 -41.16 -5.99 -14.11
N TYR A 38 -41.14 -6.54 -12.90
CA TYR A 38 -41.53 -5.83 -11.68
C TYR A 38 -40.46 -6.02 -10.59
N ILE A 39 -40.50 -5.15 -9.59
CA ILE A 39 -39.62 -5.22 -8.41
C ILE A 39 -40.45 -5.78 -7.26
N VAL A 40 -39.94 -6.80 -6.57
CA VAL A 40 -40.62 -7.41 -5.41
C VAL A 40 -40.94 -6.37 -4.33
N GLU A 41 -42.14 -6.45 -3.76
CA GLU A 41 -42.67 -5.42 -2.86
C GLU A 41 -41.85 -5.26 -1.57
N ASP A 42 -41.29 -6.35 -1.05
CA ASP A 42 -40.55 -6.35 0.22
C ASP A 42 -39.05 -6.04 0.06
N GLY A 43 -38.55 -5.93 -1.18
CA GLY A 43 -37.15 -5.69 -1.52
C GLY A 43 -36.17 -6.78 -1.08
N LYS A 44 -36.63 -8.00 -0.78
CA LYS A 44 -35.77 -9.09 -0.28
C LYS A 44 -35.51 -10.15 -1.35
N TYR A 45 -34.34 -10.79 -1.26
CA TYR A 45 -34.03 -11.96 -2.09
C TYR A 45 -34.92 -13.16 -1.77
N GLY A 46 -35.15 -13.38 -0.48
CA GLY A 46 -36.00 -14.44 0.02
C GLY A 46 -35.31 -15.26 1.10
N VAL A 47 -35.96 -15.29 2.27
CA VAL A 47 -35.50 -15.97 3.48
C VAL A 47 -36.67 -16.80 3.98
N TYR A 48 -36.39 -18.03 4.40
CA TYR A 48 -37.40 -18.87 5.02
C TYR A 48 -37.74 -18.35 6.41
N ASP A 49 -39.00 -17.95 6.60
CA ASP A 49 -39.51 -17.57 7.90
C ASP A 49 -40.10 -18.79 8.61
N ARG A 50 -39.50 -19.14 9.75
CA ARG A 50 -39.90 -20.29 10.57
C ARG A 50 -41.26 -20.08 11.25
N ASN A 51 -41.65 -18.84 11.51
CA ASN A 51 -42.89 -18.54 12.21
C ASN A 51 -44.09 -18.69 11.27
N SER A 52 -44.02 -18.07 10.10
CA SER A 52 -45.05 -18.18 9.06
C SER A 52 -44.94 -19.46 8.23
N LYS A 53 -43.83 -20.20 8.35
CA LYS A 53 -43.49 -21.39 7.55
C LYS A 53 -43.51 -21.14 6.04
N ARG A 54 -43.16 -19.92 5.61
CA ARG A 54 -43.17 -19.50 4.21
C ARG A 54 -41.87 -18.80 3.83
N TRP A 55 -41.59 -18.79 2.53
CA TRP A 55 -40.54 -17.99 1.94
C TRP A 55 -41.06 -16.58 1.65
N CYS A 56 -40.26 -15.57 1.92
CA CYS A 56 -40.53 -14.18 1.50
C CYS A 56 -39.68 -13.80 0.27
N GLY A 57 -39.74 -12.54 -0.15
CA GLY A 57 -38.93 -12.01 -1.23
C GLY A 57 -39.19 -12.63 -2.59
N MET A 58 -38.21 -12.49 -3.49
CA MET A 58 -38.30 -13.04 -4.84
C MET A 58 -38.56 -14.55 -4.85
N ILE A 59 -37.99 -15.31 -3.90
CA ILE A 59 -38.26 -16.76 -3.78
C ILE A 59 -39.71 -17.04 -3.40
N GLY A 60 -40.28 -16.25 -2.49
CA GLY A 60 -41.70 -16.39 -2.14
C GLY A 60 -42.61 -16.15 -3.34
N ASP A 61 -42.34 -15.11 -4.13
CA ASP A 61 -43.12 -14.79 -5.32
C ASP A 61 -43.01 -15.86 -6.43
N LEU A 62 -41.84 -16.52 -6.57
CA LEU A 62 -41.68 -17.67 -7.46
C LEU A 62 -42.51 -18.87 -7.00
N ILE A 63 -42.48 -19.19 -5.70
CA ILE A 63 -43.22 -20.32 -5.13
C ILE A 63 -44.74 -20.09 -5.19
N ASP A 64 -45.18 -18.86 -4.91
CA ASP A 64 -46.58 -18.46 -4.97
C ASP A 64 -47.11 -18.31 -6.42
N GLY A 65 -46.23 -18.48 -7.43
CA GLY A 65 -46.58 -18.40 -8.84
C GLY A 65 -46.89 -16.98 -9.33
N LYS A 66 -46.45 -15.95 -8.60
CA LYS A 66 -46.59 -14.54 -9.02
C LYS A 66 -45.55 -14.14 -10.06
N ALA A 67 -44.38 -14.79 -10.04
CA ALA A 67 -43.35 -14.67 -11.05
C ALA A 67 -42.97 -16.04 -11.60
N GLU A 68 -42.65 -16.11 -12.89
CA GLU A 68 -42.15 -17.32 -13.54
C GLU A 68 -40.62 -17.37 -13.58
N LEU A 69 -39.96 -16.21 -13.54
CA LEU A 69 -38.51 -16.08 -13.63
C LEU A 69 -38.02 -14.95 -12.72
N ALA A 70 -36.95 -15.21 -11.98
CA ALA A 70 -36.23 -14.19 -11.21
C ALA A 70 -34.81 -14.03 -11.75
N LEU A 71 -34.52 -12.87 -12.34
CA LEU A 71 -33.19 -12.51 -12.82
C LEU A 71 -32.53 -11.55 -11.84
N THR A 72 -31.55 -12.03 -11.08
CA THR A 72 -30.88 -11.25 -10.03
C THR A 72 -29.54 -11.86 -9.64
N SER A 73 -28.72 -11.13 -8.87
CA SER A 73 -27.47 -11.66 -8.27
C SER A 73 -27.78 -12.49 -7.02
N LEU A 74 -28.44 -13.63 -7.20
CA LEU A 74 -28.79 -14.55 -6.10
C LEU A 74 -27.66 -15.55 -5.87
N GLU A 75 -27.19 -15.66 -4.62
CA GLU A 75 -26.26 -16.74 -4.25
C GLU A 75 -26.96 -18.11 -4.30
N LEU A 76 -26.27 -19.09 -4.88
CA LEU A 76 -26.67 -20.50 -4.88
C LEU A 76 -26.65 -21.03 -3.45
N SER A 77 -27.76 -21.63 -3.03
CA SER A 77 -27.90 -22.20 -1.68
C SER A 77 -28.73 -23.46 -1.74
N LEU A 78 -28.26 -24.52 -1.07
CA LEU A 78 -28.96 -25.80 -1.01
C LEU A 78 -30.39 -25.67 -0.46
N ALA A 79 -30.59 -24.84 0.57
CA ALA A 79 -31.91 -24.62 1.14
C ALA A 79 -32.90 -23.95 0.17
N ARG A 80 -32.39 -23.23 -0.83
CA ARG A 80 -33.22 -22.59 -1.88
C ARG A 80 -33.44 -23.54 -3.06
N GLU A 81 -32.43 -24.36 -3.39
CA GLU A 81 -32.52 -25.39 -4.43
C GLU A 81 -33.59 -26.46 -4.13
N GLU A 82 -33.93 -26.68 -2.86
CA GLU A 82 -35.03 -27.58 -2.49
C GLU A 82 -36.43 -27.06 -2.91
N VAL A 83 -36.57 -25.76 -3.19
CA VAL A 83 -37.87 -25.13 -3.48
C VAL A 83 -37.94 -24.43 -4.83
N ILE A 84 -36.80 -24.10 -5.44
CA ILE A 84 -36.70 -23.49 -6.76
C ILE A 84 -35.54 -24.12 -7.55
N ASP A 85 -35.67 -24.15 -8.87
CA ASP A 85 -34.61 -24.61 -9.75
C ASP A 85 -33.73 -23.44 -10.21
N TYR A 86 -32.42 -23.68 -10.23
CA TYR A 86 -31.43 -22.74 -10.76
C TYR A 86 -31.04 -23.09 -12.20
N SER A 87 -30.60 -22.09 -12.97
CA SER A 87 -29.98 -22.33 -14.28
C SER A 87 -28.64 -23.07 -14.13
N ASN A 88 -28.37 -24.06 -14.99
CA ASN A 88 -27.17 -24.90 -14.93
C ASN A 88 -25.83 -24.15 -14.94
N VAL A 89 -25.80 -22.91 -15.46
CA VAL A 89 -24.58 -22.09 -15.53
C VAL A 89 -24.79 -20.82 -14.71
N PRO A 90 -24.03 -20.57 -13.63
CA PRO A 90 -24.07 -19.29 -12.95
C PRO A 90 -23.52 -18.19 -13.86
N LEU A 91 -24.22 -17.06 -13.94
CA LEU A 91 -23.84 -15.95 -14.81
C LEU A 91 -22.49 -15.32 -14.45
N MET A 92 -22.12 -15.36 -13.16
CA MET A 92 -20.83 -14.89 -12.64
C MET A 92 -20.39 -15.74 -11.45
N TYR A 93 -19.08 -15.99 -11.36
CA TYR A 93 -18.45 -16.56 -10.17
C TYR A 93 -17.87 -15.41 -9.33
N HIS A 94 -18.27 -15.35 -8.06
CA HIS A 94 -17.76 -14.35 -7.11
C HIS A 94 -17.35 -15.00 -5.80
N ASP A 95 -16.17 -14.64 -5.32
CA ASP A 95 -15.73 -14.95 -3.96
C ASP A 95 -16.16 -13.85 -3.00
N ARG A 96 -16.36 -14.21 -1.73
CA ARG A 96 -16.68 -13.26 -0.66
C ARG A 96 -15.44 -12.45 -0.30
N VAL A 97 -15.45 -11.16 -0.63
CA VAL A 97 -14.37 -10.23 -0.30
C VAL A 97 -14.78 -9.33 0.86
N ILE A 98 -13.88 -9.16 1.84
CA ILE A 98 -14.07 -8.23 2.95
C ILE A 98 -13.61 -6.84 2.49
N VAL A 99 -14.54 -5.88 2.44
CA VAL A 99 -14.22 -4.47 2.16
C VAL A 99 -14.28 -3.70 3.47
N MET A 100 -13.17 -3.07 3.84
CA MET A 100 -13.10 -2.20 5.03
C MET A 100 -12.57 -0.82 4.67
N ALA A 101 -13.18 0.22 5.25
CA ALA A 101 -12.65 1.56 5.21
C ALA A 101 -11.39 1.63 6.10
N VAL A 102 -10.21 1.63 5.47
CA VAL A 102 -8.95 1.81 6.21
C VAL A 102 -8.85 3.27 6.64
N LYS A 103 -9.02 3.53 7.94
CA LYS A 103 -8.65 4.83 8.50
C LYS A 103 -7.12 4.89 8.55
N SER A 104 -6.53 5.74 7.71
CA SER A 104 -5.09 5.97 7.70
C SER A 104 -4.64 6.33 9.13
N SER A 105 -3.90 5.43 9.77
CA SER A 105 -3.29 5.72 11.06
C SER A 105 -2.14 6.67 10.80
N TYR A 106 -2.31 7.92 11.21
CA TYR A 106 -1.28 8.94 11.10
C TYR A 106 -0.01 8.44 11.80
N THR A 107 1.04 8.24 11.01
CA THR A 107 2.36 7.79 11.43
C THR A 107 2.86 8.64 12.60
N SER A 108 3.17 7.99 13.73
CA SER A 108 3.92 8.61 14.82
C SER A 108 5.21 9.22 14.26
N HIS A 109 5.45 10.50 14.54
CA HIS A 109 6.64 11.21 14.04
C HIS A 109 7.90 10.55 14.59
N ASP A 110 8.60 9.82 13.73
CA ASP A 110 9.89 9.23 14.06
C ASP A 110 11.00 10.24 13.77
N TRP A 111 11.44 10.93 14.82
CA TRP A 111 12.49 11.95 14.76
C TRP A 111 13.81 11.42 14.18
N PHE A 112 14.09 10.12 14.31
CA PHE A 112 15.29 9.48 13.77
C PHE A 112 15.01 8.59 12.55
N GLY A 113 13.87 8.79 11.88
CA GLY A 113 13.49 8.04 10.68
C GLY A 113 14.55 8.11 9.57
N PHE A 114 15.32 9.20 9.50
CA PHE A 114 16.42 9.35 8.54
C PHE A 114 17.58 8.36 8.77
N THR A 115 17.74 7.80 9.97
CA THR A 115 18.80 6.82 10.25
C THR A 115 18.45 5.40 9.82
N LYS A 116 17.15 5.09 9.66
CA LYS A 116 16.63 3.77 9.30
C LYS A 116 17.16 3.15 8.00
N PRO A 117 17.53 3.91 6.95
CA PRO A 117 18.07 3.33 5.72
C PRO A 117 19.40 2.59 5.91
N PHE A 118 20.13 2.87 6.99
CA PHE A 118 21.35 2.15 7.33
C PHE A 118 21.25 1.45 8.69
N SER A 119 21.75 0.21 8.74
CA SER A 119 21.83 -0.55 9.97
C SER A 119 22.77 0.13 10.98
N THR A 120 22.46 0.01 12.27
CA THR A 120 23.30 0.48 13.37
C THR A 120 24.73 -0.06 13.26
N THR A 121 24.90 -1.29 12.77
CA THR A 121 26.23 -1.88 12.52
C THR A 121 27.05 -1.05 11.53
N LEU A 122 26.45 -0.56 10.44
CA LEU A 122 27.15 0.24 9.43
C LEU A 122 27.62 1.58 10.03
N TRP A 123 26.77 2.24 10.81
CA TRP A 123 27.12 3.47 11.51
C TRP A 123 28.34 3.30 12.45
N ILE A 124 28.35 2.22 13.23
CA ILE A 124 29.47 1.92 14.13
C ILE A 124 30.74 1.63 13.34
N THR A 125 30.65 0.83 12.26
CA THR A 125 31.83 0.52 11.43
C THR A 125 32.41 1.75 10.73
N PHE A 126 31.57 2.68 10.25
CA PHE A 126 32.02 3.93 9.65
C PHE A 126 32.71 4.85 10.67
N GLY A 127 32.15 4.95 11.88
CA GLY A 127 32.79 5.69 12.98
C GLY A 127 34.14 5.11 13.36
N ALA A 128 34.23 3.79 13.54
CA ALA A 128 35.48 3.10 13.86
C ALA A 128 36.53 3.25 12.75
N ALA A 129 36.15 3.09 11.49
CA ALA A 129 37.05 3.27 10.34
C ALA A 129 37.59 4.71 10.25
N SER A 130 36.76 5.70 10.55
CA SER A 130 37.17 7.12 10.58
C SER A 130 38.22 7.39 11.66
N VAL A 131 38.05 6.82 12.87
CA VAL A 131 39.04 6.94 13.97
C VAL A 131 40.36 6.28 13.60
N ILE A 132 40.32 5.08 13.03
CA ILE A 132 41.52 4.36 12.57
C ILE A 132 42.27 5.20 11.52
N LEU A 133 41.56 5.82 10.57
CA LEU A 133 42.17 6.65 9.55
C LEU A 133 42.90 7.87 10.13
N VAL A 134 42.30 8.56 11.12
CA VAL A 134 42.95 9.69 11.81
C VAL A 134 44.26 9.24 12.48
N ILE A 135 44.27 8.07 13.12
CA ILE A 135 45.46 7.51 13.76
C ILE A 135 46.52 7.15 12.72
N VAL A 136 46.14 6.49 11.62
CA VAL A 136 47.06 6.08 10.55
C VAL A 136 47.71 7.30 9.91
N VAL A 137 46.94 8.35 9.60
CA VAL A 137 47.53 9.55 9.01
C VAL A 137 48.42 10.29 10.00
N TRP A 138 48.03 10.37 11.27
CA TRP A 138 48.89 10.94 12.30
C TRP A 138 50.22 10.20 12.43
N LEU A 139 50.21 8.85 12.34
CA LEU A 139 51.44 8.06 12.31
C LEU A 139 52.27 8.35 11.05
N ILE A 140 51.64 8.42 9.87
CA ILE A 140 52.32 8.74 8.60
C ILE A 140 53.01 10.11 8.69
N ASP A 141 52.35 11.13 9.21
CA ASP A 141 52.95 12.47 9.36
C ASP A 141 54.01 12.52 10.48
N LYS A 142 53.86 11.73 11.54
CA LYS A 142 54.85 11.63 12.62
C LYS A 142 56.16 10.99 12.18
N TYR A 143 56.10 9.95 11.34
CA TYR A 143 57.26 9.19 10.88
C TYR A 143 57.79 9.65 9.51
N SER A 144 57.08 10.54 8.80
CA SER A 144 57.55 11.04 7.50
C SER A 144 58.72 12.02 7.65
N PRO A 145 59.89 11.76 7.02
CA PRO A 145 61.06 12.64 7.09
C PRO A 145 60.84 14.00 6.38
N TYR A 146 59.75 14.15 5.60
CA TYR A 146 59.38 15.40 4.95
C TYR A 146 58.78 16.44 5.91
N GLY A 147 58.32 16.04 7.11
CA GLY A 147 57.78 16.96 8.12
C GLY A 147 58.83 17.68 8.97
N HIS A 148 60.09 17.20 8.97
CA HIS A 148 61.13 17.63 9.92
C HIS A 148 62.03 18.79 9.42
N LYS A 149 61.83 19.28 8.19
CA LYS A 149 62.72 20.30 7.59
C LYS A 149 62.30 21.76 7.79
N HIS A 150 61.13 22.03 8.38
CA HIS A 150 60.74 23.38 8.75
C HIS A 150 60.28 23.39 10.22
N HIS A 151 61.16 23.87 11.10
CA HIS A 151 60.80 24.31 12.44
C HIS A 151 59.61 25.27 12.31
N PHE A 152 58.42 24.94 12.82
CA PHE A 152 57.54 25.85 13.57
C PHE A 152 56.14 25.29 13.88
N GLN A 153 55.68 24.18 13.29
CA GLN A 153 54.37 23.60 13.69
C GLN A 153 54.34 22.07 13.60
N VAL A 154 54.07 21.43 14.74
CA VAL A 154 53.85 19.98 14.86
C VAL A 154 52.40 19.70 14.45
N PHE A 155 52.19 18.83 13.45
CA PHE A 155 50.84 18.42 13.05
C PHE A 155 50.17 17.66 14.20
N THR A 156 49.10 18.22 14.75
CA THR A 156 48.40 17.66 15.92
C THR A 156 47.28 16.72 15.46
N LEU A 157 46.87 15.77 16.31
CA LEU A 157 45.71 14.89 16.05
C LEU A 157 44.44 15.70 15.68
N ARG A 158 44.29 16.88 16.28
CA ARG A 158 43.22 17.84 15.99
C ARG A 158 43.26 18.34 14.54
N ASP A 159 44.45 18.57 14.00
CA ASP A 159 44.65 19.06 12.63
C ASP A 159 44.36 17.95 11.61
N SER A 160 44.74 16.71 11.94
CA SER A 160 44.38 15.51 11.16
C SER A 160 42.86 15.32 11.08
N PHE A 161 42.17 15.45 12.21
CA PHE A 161 40.72 15.33 12.28
C PHE A 161 39.98 16.48 11.55
N SER A 162 40.48 17.71 11.69
CA SER A 162 39.95 18.88 10.99
C SER A 162 40.09 18.73 9.47
N TYR A 163 41.25 18.25 9.00
CA TYR A 163 41.49 18.02 7.59
C TYR A 163 40.61 16.89 7.00
N LEU A 164 40.44 15.80 7.76
CA LEU A 164 39.54 14.71 7.38
C LEU A 164 38.10 15.20 7.21
N SER A 165 37.63 15.97 8.18
CA SER A 165 36.28 16.55 8.18
C SER A 165 36.10 17.54 7.01
N SER A 166 37.10 18.38 6.75
CA SER A 166 37.11 19.30 5.60
C SER A 166 36.99 18.56 4.27
N THR A 167 37.75 17.46 4.10
CA THR A 167 37.78 16.68 2.86
C THR A 167 36.44 15.98 2.60
N VAL A 168 35.83 15.40 3.63
CA VAL A 168 34.55 14.67 3.51
C VAL A 168 33.39 15.61 3.24
N PHE A 169 33.28 16.69 4.01
CA PHE A 169 32.14 17.61 3.93
C PHE A 169 32.35 18.74 2.92
N LYS A 170 33.51 18.80 2.26
CA LYS A 170 33.93 19.91 1.39
C LYS A 170 33.77 21.28 2.07
N ILE A 171 33.97 21.32 3.39
CA ILE A 171 33.97 22.56 4.16
C ILE A 171 35.37 23.14 4.03
N ASN A 172 35.50 24.31 3.40
CA ASN A 172 36.77 25.03 3.34
C ASN A 172 37.11 25.50 4.76
N LEU A 173 37.91 24.71 5.47
CA LEU A 173 38.53 25.08 6.74
C LEU A 173 39.93 25.58 6.41
N ASP A 174 40.24 26.80 6.84
CA ASP A 174 41.50 27.48 6.51
C ASP A 174 42.74 26.65 6.83
N ASP A 175 43.68 26.68 5.89
CA ASP A 175 45.14 26.49 5.98
C ASP A 175 45.74 25.20 6.58
N VAL A 176 44.96 24.14 6.77
CA VAL A 176 45.51 22.84 7.16
C VAL A 176 45.55 21.94 5.93
N THR A 177 46.71 21.81 5.27
CA THR A 177 46.90 20.83 4.19
C THR A 177 47.91 19.77 4.60
N ALA A 178 47.59 18.49 4.37
CA ALA A 178 48.53 17.40 4.60
C ALA A 178 49.80 17.64 3.75
N ARG A 179 50.97 17.69 4.39
CA ARG A 179 52.24 18.03 3.73
C ARG A 179 52.84 16.84 2.97
N SER A 180 52.60 15.61 3.43
CA SER A 180 53.13 14.39 2.80
C SER A 180 52.28 13.91 1.60
N PRO A 181 52.89 13.54 0.46
CA PRO A 181 52.15 12.98 -0.69
C PRO A 181 51.45 11.65 -0.35
N SER A 182 52.00 10.84 0.56
CA SER A 182 51.39 9.59 1.02
C SER A 182 50.12 9.81 1.86
N ALA A 183 50.11 10.86 2.70
CA ALA A 183 48.94 11.25 3.47
C ALA A 183 47.81 11.74 2.54
N ARG A 184 48.14 12.57 1.54
CA ARG A 184 47.18 13.04 0.53
C ARG A 184 46.54 11.89 -0.25
N PHE A 185 47.32 10.88 -0.65
CA PHE A 185 46.78 9.70 -1.32
C PHE A 185 45.80 8.93 -0.42
N THR A 186 46.14 8.75 0.86
CA THR A 186 45.28 8.06 1.84
C THR A 186 43.95 8.81 2.03
N TYR A 187 43.98 10.14 2.12
CA TYR A 187 42.78 10.97 2.18
C TYR A 187 41.95 10.92 0.89
N ALA A 188 42.58 10.86 -0.29
CA ALA A 188 41.87 10.75 -1.56
C ALA A 188 41.09 9.43 -1.66
N VAL A 189 41.72 8.31 -1.27
CA VAL A 189 41.05 6.99 -1.23
C VAL A 189 39.88 7.00 -0.25
N PHE A 190 40.07 7.56 0.94
CA PHE A 190 39.00 7.67 1.93
C PHE A 190 37.86 8.59 1.46
N SER A 191 38.20 9.71 0.81
CA SER A 191 37.22 10.64 0.23
C SER A 191 36.38 9.95 -0.85
N PHE A 192 36.99 9.12 -1.68
CA PHE A 192 36.27 8.33 -2.68
C PHE A 192 35.31 7.32 -2.03
N GLY A 193 35.78 6.57 -1.02
CA GLY A 193 34.93 5.63 -0.28
C GLY A 193 33.75 6.31 0.42
N THR A 194 33.98 7.48 1.03
CA THR A 194 32.92 8.24 1.69
C THR A 194 31.90 8.81 0.71
N LEU A 195 32.33 9.22 -0.49
CA LEU A 195 31.42 9.64 -1.56
C LEU A 195 30.47 8.49 -1.95
N VAL A 196 31.01 7.29 -2.16
CA VAL A 196 30.19 6.09 -2.46
C VAL A 196 29.19 5.83 -1.34
N LEU A 197 29.62 5.89 -0.07
CA LEU A 197 28.73 5.68 1.09
C LEU A 197 27.61 6.73 1.15
N ILE A 198 27.91 8.01 0.93
CA ILE A 198 26.91 9.09 0.89
C ILE A 198 25.92 8.86 -0.24
N SER A 199 26.39 8.48 -1.44
CA SER A 199 25.52 8.18 -2.59
C SER A 199 24.60 6.99 -2.33
N THR A 200 25.10 5.93 -1.69
CA THR A 200 24.26 4.78 -1.31
C THR A 200 23.24 5.15 -0.23
N TYR A 201 23.65 5.97 0.75
CA TYR A 201 22.75 6.46 1.80
C TYR A 201 21.59 7.27 1.21
N THR A 202 21.89 8.24 0.34
CA THR A 202 20.85 9.08 -0.27
C THR A 202 19.91 8.26 -1.14
N ALA A 203 20.41 7.26 -1.87
CA ALA A 203 19.59 6.33 -2.64
C ALA A 203 18.65 5.51 -1.74
N ASN A 204 19.17 4.90 -0.67
CA ASN A 204 18.36 4.08 0.24
C ASN A 204 17.35 4.91 1.04
N LEU A 205 17.74 6.13 1.44
CA LEU A 205 16.83 7.09 2.06
C LEU A 205 15.68 7.44 1.11
N MET A 206 15.99 7.76 -0.14
CA MET A 206 14.99 8.06 -1.16
C MET A 206 14.02 6.90 -1.38
N VAL A 207 14.52 5.67 -1.46
CA VAL A 207 13.68 4.46 -1.56
C VAL A 207 12.74 4.36 -0.34
N SER A 208 13.26 4.55 0.87
CA SER A 208 12.43 4.49 2.08
C SER A 208 11.40 5.61 2.17
N LEU A 209 11.64 6.77 1.55
CA LEU A 209 10.69 7.89 1.50
C LEU A 209 9.61 7.67 0.44
N MET A 210 9.93 6.94 -0.63
CA MET A 210 8.98 6.59 -1.70
C MET A 210 8.11 5.37 -1.34
N GLU A 211 8.58 4.51 -0.44
CA GLU A 211 7.86 3.31 -0.05
C GLU A 211 6.60 3.65 0.77
N VAL A 212 5.43 3.50 0.16
CA VAL A 212 4.15 3.57 0.87
C VAL A 212 3.91 2.23 1.56
N LYS A 213 4.15 2.17 2.87
CA LYS A 213 3.87 0.97 3.68
C LYS A 213 2.39 0.89 4.01
N VAL A 214 1.66 0.09 3.24
CA VAL A 214 0.26 -0.24 3.56
C VAL A 214 0.26 -1.33 4.62
N LYS A 215 -0.01 -0.97 5.87
CA LYS A 215 -0.27 -1.95 6.92
C LYS A 215 -1.76 -2.25 6.93
N PHE A 216 -2.13 -3.42 6.40
CA PHE A 216 -3.51 -3.88 6.49
C PHE A 216 -3.82 -4.21 7.95
N PRO A 217 -4.93 -3.69 8.51
CA PRO A 217 -5.29 -3.95 9.90
C PRO A 217 -5.76 -5.39 10.14
N ILE A 218 -6.18 -6.09 9.08
CA ILE A 218 -6.75 -7.43 9.15
C ILE A 218 -6.24 -8.19 7.92
N THR A 219 -5.72 -9.40 8.13
CA THR A 219 -5.22 -10.26 7.06
C THR A 219 -6.24 -11.30 6.60
N GLY A 220 -7.28 -11.55 7.39
CA GLY A 220 -8.39 -12.43 7.03
C GLY A 220 -9.41 -12.60 8.16
N ILE A 221 -10.32 -13.55 8.01
CA ILE A 221 -11.40 -13.80 8.98
C ILE A 221 -10.92 -14.38 10.33
N ARG A 222 -9.67 -14.83 10.40
CA ARG A 222 -9.07 -15.48 11.58
C ARG A 222 -8.20 -14.55 12.42
N ASP A 223 -7.99 -13.32 11.94
CA ASP A 223 -7.27 -12.26 12.64
C ASP A 223 -8.24 -11.57 13.61
#